data_AF-A0A554VE37-F1
#
_entry.id   AF-A0A554VE37-F1
#
_cell.length_a   1.000
_cell.length_b   1.000
_cell.length_c   1.000
_cell.angle_alpha   90.00
_cell.angle_beta   90.00
_cell.angle_gamma   90.00
#
_symmetry.space_group_name_H-M   'P 1'
#
loop_
_entity.id
_entity.type
_entity.pdbx_description
1 polymer ?
#
loop_
_entity_poly.entity_id
_entity_poly.type
_entity_poly.pdbx_seq_one_letter_code
_entity_poly.pdbx_strand_id
1 'polypeptide(L)'
;MTDVVGFFETKIDEANVSLKCGRCWEFHYGRKDYTNLIRKNSTDDCCNYFLLEWFKVKQIKEFDKDFGTSELSHDLISFRAFCGVDSDFTRQMYSEVDKNDIEGSKWNVYMKPLMECLEGLLDDKFCSTIFPAGFLDISYEPKYNYKDQTLDGFEIVGMIRKDYK
;
A
#
# COMPACT_ATOMS: atom_id res chain seq x y z
N MET A 1 -12.44 16.34 8.45
CA MET A 1 -11.03 15.89 8.49
C MET A 1 -10.90 14.71 7.56
N THR A 2 -9.83 14.63 6.76
CA THR A 2 -9.65 13.51 5.83
C THR A 2 -9.32 12.24 6.60
N ASP A 3 -10.20 11.24 6.51
CA ASP A 3 -9.99 9.91 7.07
C ASP A 3 -9.13 9.08 6.13
N VAL A 4 -7.81 9.12 6.37
CA VAL A 4 -6.81 8.40 5.57
C VAL A 4 -6.85 6.89 5.87
N VAL A 5 -7.13 6.50 7.12
CA VAL A 5 -7.16 5.10 7.53
C VAL A 5 -8.34 4.40 6.88
N GLY A 6 -9.55 4.98 7.01
CA GLY A 6 -10.76 4.43 6.39
C GLY A 6 -10.69 4.41 4.87
N PHE A 7 -9.96 5.35 4.25
CA PHE A 7 -9.70 5.33 2.80
C PHE A 7 -8.93 4.06 2.38
N PHE A 8 -7.81 3.75 3.03
CA PHE A 8 -7.01 2.57 2.68
C PHE A 8 -7.72 1.26 3.07
N GLU A 9 -8.41 1.22 4.20
CA GLU A 9 -9.25 0.07 4.59
C GLU A 9 -10.29 -0.24 3.51
N THR A 10 -11.06 0.76 3.09
CA THR A 10 -12.07 0.62 2.03
C THR A 10 -11.44 0.13 0.72
N LYS A 11 -10.28 0.67 0.34
CA LYS A 11 -9.56 0.25 -0.87
C LYS A 11 -9.16 -1.23 -0.84
N ILE A 12 -8.70 -1.70 0.31
CA ILE A 12 -8.29 -3.09 0.51
C ILE A 12 -9.52 -4.02 0.49
N ASP A 13 -10.62 -3.61 1.13
CA ASP A 13 -11.88 -4.35 1.09
C ASP A 13 -12.44 -4.45 -0.34
N GLU A 14 -12.41 -3.34 -1.09
CA GLU A 14 -12.80 -3.33 -2.49
C GLU A 14 -11.91 -4.25 -3.33
N ALA A 15 -10.60 -4.28 -3.09
CA ALA A 15 -9.65 -5.15 -3.78
C ALA A 15 -9.94 -6.63 -3.54
N ASN A 16 -10.28 -7.00 -2.29
CA ASN A 16 -10.70 -8.36 -1.95
C ASN A 16 -11.94 -8.81 -2.73
N VAL A 17 -12.86 -7.90 -3.06
CA VAL A 17 -14.07 -8.19 -3.83
C VAL A 17 -13.81 -8.19 -5.34
N SER A 18 -12.99 -7.27 -5.84
CA SER A 18 -12.96 -6.89 -7.26
C SER A 18 -11.71 -7.32 -8.03
N LEU A 19 -10.52 -7.31 -7.40
CA LEU A 19 -9.24 -7.48 -8.11
C LEU A 19 -8.79 -8.94 -8.25
N LYS A 20 -9.43 -9.88 -7.52
CA LYS A 20 -9.19 -11.34 -7.60
C LYS A 20 -7.72 -11.73 -7.78
N CYS A 21 -6.85 -11.15 -6.97
CA CYS A 21 -5.40 -11.38 -6.97
C CYS A 21 -4.96 -12.81 -6.58
N GLY A 22 -5.88 -13.76 -6.48
CA GLY A 22 -5.63 -15.12 -6.02
C GLY A 22 -5.28 -15.24 -4.53
N ARG A 23 -5.16 -14.11 -3.81
CA ARG A 23 -4.91 -14.03 -2.36
C ARG A 23 -5.80 -12.96 -1.73
N CYS A 24 -6.19 -13.19 -0.49
CA CYS A 24 -6.81 -12.18 0.37
C CYS A 24 -5.81 -11.08 0.73
N TRP A 25 -6.34 -9.91 1.08
CA TRP A 25 -5.60 -8.79 1.63
C TRP A 25 -6.10 -8.49 3.04
N GLU A 26 -5.17 -8.27 3.96
CA GLU A 26 -5.45 -7.74 5.29
C GLU A 26 -4.95 -6.30 5.40
N PHE A 27 -5.83 -5.39 5.81
CA PHE A 27 -5.45 -4.02 6.13
C PHE A 27 -5.11 -3.88 7.60
N HIS A 28 -3.99 -3.21 7.89
CA HIS A 28 -3.65 -2.81 9.25
C HIS A 28 -3.10 -1.39 9.29
N TYR A 29 -3.46 -0.66 10.35
CA TYR A 29 -2.89 0.63 10.68
C TYR A 29 -2.20 0.58 12.04
N GLY A 30 -0.94 0.96 12.09
CA GLY A 30 -0.18 0.97 13.34
C GLY A 30 1.27 1.41 13.16
N ARG A 31 1.91 1.84 14.26
CA ARG A 31 3.34 2.17 14.24
C ARG A 31 4.15 0.96 13.78
N LYS A 32 5.28 1.21 13.10
CA LYS A 32 6.23 0.21 12.60
C LYS A 32 6.60 -0.89 13.62
N ASP A 33 6.58 -0.56 14.91
CA ASP A 33 6.94 -1.46 16.02
C ASP A 33 5.79 -2.39 16.45
N TYR A 34 4.55 -2.09 16.07
CA TYR A 34 3.36 -2.87 16.43
C TYR A 34 3.07 -4.01 15.44
N THR A 35 3.76 -4.02 14.30
CA THR A 35 3.44 -4.93 13.19
C THR A 35 3.83 -6.38 13.48
N ASN A 36 4.85 -6.60 14.31
CA ASN A 36 5.23 -7.94 14.77
C ASN A 36 4.17 -8.56 15.70
N LEU A 37 3.28 -7.74 16.29
CA LEU A 37 2.20 -8.22 17.17
C LEU A 37 0.97 -8.69 16.37
N ILE A 38 0.73 -8.09 15.21
CA ILE A 38 -0.42 -8.41 14.34
C ILE A 38 -0.34 -9.86 13.85
N ARG A 39 0.88 -10.31 13.51
CA ARG A 39 1.15 -11.66 13.01
C ARG A 39 0.86 -12.78 14.01
N LYS A 40 0.91 -12.51 15.32
CA LYS A 40 0.61 -13.52 16.34
C LYS A 40 -0.87 -13.91 16.40
N ASN A 41 -1.75 -13.10 15.82
CA ASN A 41 -3.20 -13.26 15.94
C ASN A 41 -3.90 -13.59 14.61
N SER A 42 -3.21 -13.52 13.47
CA SER A 42 -3.79 -13.94 12.18
C SER A 42 -3.78 -15.47 12.09
N THR A 43 -4.93 -16.04 11.75
CA THR A 43 -5.15 -17.50 11.59
C THR A 43 -5.04 -17.94 10.13
N ASP A 44 -4.85 -17.03 9.18
CA ASP A 44 -4.81 -17.31 7.74
C ASP A 44 -3.41 -17.05 7.18
N ASP A 45 -2.60 -18.12 7.11
CA ASP A 45 -1.19 -18.12 6.64
C ASP A 45 -0.99 -17.71 5.15
N CYS A 46 -2.02 -17.18 4.46
CA CYS A 46 -2.02 -17.00 2.99
C CYS A 46 -2.38 -15.59 2.49
N CYS A 47 -2.73 -14.64 3.36
CA CYS A 47 -3.08 -13.28 2.91
C CYS A 47 -1.84 -12.40 2.62
N ASN A 48 -2.01 -11.45 1.70
CA ASN A 48 -1.12 -10.31 1.58
C ASN A 48 -1.47 -9.29 2.66
N TYR A 49 -0.49 -8.54 3.13
CA TYR A 49 -0.67 -7.53 4.17
C TYR A 49 -0.47 -6.14 3.59
N PHE A 50 -1.39 -5.21 3.86
CA PHE A 50 -1.22 -3.78 3.63
C PHE A 50 -1.11 -3.07 4.97
N LEU A 51 0.08 -2.56 5.27
CA LEU A 51 0.43 -2.00 6.59
C LEU A 51 0.66 -0.51 6.43
N LEU A 52 -0.33 0.32 6.77
CA LEU A 52 -0.17 1.78 6.78
C LEU A 52 0.66 2.20 8.01
N GLU A 53 1.94 2.50 7.78
CA GLU A 53 2.90 2.80 8.85
C GLU A 53 2.84 4.27 9.30
N TRP A 54 2.56 5.18 8.38
CA TRP A 54 2.53 6.62 8.64
C TRP A 54 1.73 7.37 7.58
N PHE A 55 1.10 8.47 7.99
CA PHE A 55 0.56 9.46 7.06
C PHE A 55 0.63 10.88 7.63
N LYS A 56 0.55 11.87 6.73
CA LYS A 56 0.46 13.29 7.04
C LYS A 56 -0.51 13.97 6.10
N VAL A 57 -1.45 14.73 6.67
CA VAL A 57 -2.40 15.55 5.92
C VAL A 57 -1.97 17.01 5.99
N LYS A 58 -1.83 17.66 4.84
CA LYS A 58 -1.59 19.09 4.69
C LYS A 58 -2.76 19.72 3.94
N GLN A 59 -3.46 20.63 4.62
CA GLN A 59 -4.57 21.36 4.01
C GLN A 59 -4.04 22.55 3.21
N ILE A 60 -4.44 22.66 1.95
CA ILE A 60 -4.10 23.76 1.06
C ILE A 60 -5.31 24.67 0.91
N LYS A 61 -5.12 25.94 1.25
CA LYS A 61 -6.13 26.98 1.09
C LYS A 61 -5.74 27.90 -0.05
N GLU A 62 -6.71 28.23 -0.88
CA GLU A 62 -6.55 29.23 -1.92
C GLU A 62 -7.16 30.55 -1.43
N PHE A 63 -6.50 31.65 -1.78
CA PHE A 63 -6.99 32.97 -1.44
C PHE A 63 -7.82 33.50 -2.60
N ASP A 64 -9.11 33.66 -2.36
CA ASP A 64 -10.00 34.33 -3.28
C ASP A 64 -9.78 35.85 -3.16
N LYS A 65 -9.26 36.44 -4.24
CA LYS A 65 -8.95 37.87 -4.29
C LYS A 65 -10.18 38.75 -4.44
N ASP A 66 -11.28 38.21 -4.96
CA ASP A 66 -12.51 38.94 -5.23
C ASP A 66 -13.36 39.06 -3.95
N PHE A 67 -13.38 38.01 -3.13
CA PHE A 67 -14.12 37.98 -1.86
C PHE A 67 -13.24 38.25 -0.62
N GLY A 68 -11.91 38.25 -0.76
CA GLY A 68 -10.97 38.48 0.33
C GLY A 68 -10.95 37.36 1.38
N THR A 69 -11.41 36.16 1.00
CA THR A 69 -11.55 34.99 1.86
C THR A 69 -10.55 33.89 1.45
N SER A 70 -10.12 33.09 2.42
CA SER A 70 -9.36 31.86 2.14
C SER A 70 -10.30 30.67 2.18
N GLU A 71 -10.41 29.97 1.05
CA GLU A 71 -11.24 28.77 0.91
C GLU A 71 -10.35 27.53 0.88
N LEU A 72 -10.84 26.44 1.44
CA LEU A 72 -10.13 25.17 1.44
C LEU A 72 -10.23 24.58 0.02
N SER A 73 -9.07 24.45 -0.66
CA SER A 73 -9.00 23.96 -2.04
C SER A 73 -8.84 22.44 -2.06
N HIS A 74 -7.80 21.93 -1.41
CA HIS A 74 -7.51 20.49 -1.41
C HIS A 74 -6.66 20.07 -0.20
N ASP A 75 -6.68 18.77 0.08
CA ASP A 75 -5.73 18.13 1.00
C ASP A 75 -4.63 17.43 0.20
N LEU A 76 -3.37 17.62 0.63
CA LEU A 76 -2.23 16.81 0.23
C LEU A 76 -1.91 15.81 1.33
N ILE A 77 -1.98 14.52 1.01
CA ILE A 77 -1.81 13.42 1.94
C ILE A 77 -0.54 12.68 1.56
N SER A 78 0.51 12.77 2.37
CA SER A 78 1.68 11.92 2.22
C SER A 78 1.50 10.67 3.07
N PHE A 79 1.88 9.50 2.55
CA PHE A 79 1.79 8.25 3.29
C PHE A 79 3.00 7.37 3.08
N ARG A 80 3.23 6.48 4.05
CA ARG A 80 4.13 5.34 3.95
C ARG A 80 3.36 4.10 4.36
N ALA A 81 3.40 3.09 3.52
CA ALA A 81 2.86 1.77 3.79
C ALA A 81 3.91 0.70 3.50
N PHE A 82 3.75 -0.48 4.07
CA PHE A 82 4.45 -1.68 3.65
C PHE A 82 3.43 -2.68 3.16
N CYS A 83 3.64 -3.22 1.96
CA CYS A 83 2.83 -4.28 1.41
C CYS A 83 3.67 -5.53 1.29
N GLY A 84 3.26 -6.63 1.90
CA GLY A 84 4.08 -7.82 1.91
C GLY A 84 3.30 -9.11 1.98
N VAL A 85 4.04 -10.20 1.81
CA VAL A 85 3.52 -11.55 1.81
C VAL A 85 4.50 -12.45 2.54
N ASP A 86 3.96 -13.45 3.22
CA ASP A 86 4.79 -14.44 3.87
C ASP A 86 5.56 -15.24 2.81
N SER A 87 6.86 -15.32 3.00
CA SER A 87 7.80 -15.89 2.06
C SER A 87 8.69 -16.93 2.73
N ASP A 88 9.06 -17.93 1.93
CA ASP A 88 10.00 -18.97 2.34
C ASP A 88 11.42 -18.39 2.35
N PHE A 89 12.00 -18.27 3.54
CA PHE A 89 13.36 -17.74 3.74
C PHE A 89 14.43 -18.59 3.05
N THR A 90 14.16 -19.86 2.76
CA THR A 90 15.11 -20.78 2.11
C THR A 90 15.20 -20.54 0.61
N ARG A 91 14.24 -19.81 0.02
CA ARG A 91 14.29 -19.47 -1.40
C ARG A 91 15.32 -18.39 -1.68
N GLN A 92 16.05 -18.61 -2.75
CA GLN A 92 17.10 -17.71 -3.22
C GLN A 92 16.53 -16.48 -3.95
N MET A 93 17.30 -15.40 -3.95
CA MET A 93 17.00 -14.19 -4.71
C MET A 93 17.16 -14.43 -6.21
N TYR A 94 16.56 -13.56 -7.02
CA TYR A 94 16.64 -13.63 -8.48
C TYR A 94 18.09 -13.63 -9.01
N SER A 95 18.99 -12.91 -8.33
CA SER A 95 20.42 -12.84 -8.69
C SER A 95 21.25 -14.03 -8.21
N GLU A 96 20.70 -14.88 -7.36
CA GLU A 96 21.41 -15.99 -6.70
C GLU A 96 21.11 -17.34 -7.35
N VAL A 97 20.07 -17.42 -8.19
CA VAL A 97 19.66 -18.63 -8.89
C VAL A 97 20.27 -18.70 -10.29
N ASP A 98 20.51 -19.93 -10.75
CA ASP A 98 20.86 -20.20 -12.14
C ASP A 98 19.71 -19.81 -13.06
N LYS A 99 20.03 -19.47 -14.32
CA LYS A 99 19.03 -19.02 -15.32
C LYS A 99 17.89 -20.01 -15.52
N ASN A 100 18.13 -21.30 -15.35
CA ASN A 100 17.13 -22.35 -15.55
C ASN A 100 16.14 -22.45 -14.37
N ASP A 101 16.49 -21.91 -13.20
CA ASP A 101 15.70 -22.00 -11.96
C ASP A 101 15.10 -20.64 -11.55
N ILE A 102 15.17 -19.65 -12.44
CA ILE A 102 14.82 -18.26 -12.14
C ILE A 102 13.35 -18.09 -11.76
N GLU A 103 12.47 -18.92 -12.31
CA GLU A 103 11.05 -18.98 -11.97
C GLU A 103 10.79 -19.37 -10.50
N GLY A 104 11.73 -20.10 -9.88
CA GLY A 104 11.66 -20.48 -8.48
C GLY A 104 12.15 -19.41 -7.50
N SER A 105 12.72 -18.31 -7.99
CA SER A 105 13.27 -17.23 -7.16
C SER A 105 12.20 -16.51 -6.35
N LYS A 106 12.61 -15.90 -5.23
CA LYS A 106 11.73 -15.06 -4.41
C LYS A 106 11.03 -13.96 -5.21
N TRP A 107 11.71 -13.39 -6.20
CA TRP A 107 11.13 -12.37 -7.06
C TRP A 107 9.92 -12.88 -7.83
N ASN A 108 10.08 -13.98 -8.57
CA ASN A 108 9.01 -14.50 -9.43
C ASN A 108 7.87 -15.14 -8.63
N VAL A 109 8.17 -15.77 -7.49
CA VAL A 109 7.16 -16.45 -6.67
C VAL A 109 6.36 -15.50 -5.79
N TYR A 110 6.98 -14.45 -5.23
CA TYR A 110 6.35 -13.58 -4.24
C TYR A 110 6.25 -12.12 -4.70
N MET A 111 7.38 -11.51 -5.08
CA MET A 111 7.44 -10.06 -5.30
C MET A 111 6.69 -9.62 -6.55
N LYS A 112 6.90 -10.30 -7.68
CA LYS A 112 6.29 -9.93 -8.95
C LYS A 112 4.76 -10.05 -8.91
N PRO A 113 4.16 -11.18 -8.46
CA PRO A 113 2.71 -11.27 -8.30
C PRO A 113 2.14 -10.21 -7.34
N LEU A 114 2.86 -9.91 -6.26
CA LEU A 114 2.46 -8.87 -5.32
C LEU A 114 2.48 -7.49 -5.99
N MET A 115 3.51 -7.16 -6.77
CA MET A 115 3.61 -5.89 -7.49
C MET A 115 2.46 -5.73 -8.50
N GLU A 116 2.19 -6.76 -9.32
CA GLU A 116 1.11 -6.74 -10.31
C GLU A 116 -0.25 -6.46 -9.63
N CYS A 117 -0.45 -7.01 -8.43
CA CYS A 117 -1.65 -6.75 -7.64
C CYS A 117 -1.69 -5.36 -7.00
N LEU A 118 -0.55 -4.86 -6.53
CA LEU A 118 -0.44 -3.51 -5.96
C LEU A 118 -0.70 -2.43 -7.00
N GLU A 119 -0.17 -2.61 -8.22
CA GLU A 119 -0.43 -1.70 -9.33
C GLU A 119 -1.93 -1.61 -9.64
N GLY A 120 -2.65 -2.74 -9.59
CA GLY A 120 -4.11 -2.76 -9.75
C GLY A 120 -4.86 -2.09 -8.59
N LEU A 121 -4.41 -2.26 -7.35
CA LEU A 121 -4.98 -1.65 -6.15
C LEU A 121 -4.83 -0.11 -6.15
N LEU A 122 -3.68 0.36 -6.63
CA LEU A 122 -3.25 1.75 -6.54
C LEU A 122 -3.40 2.51 -7.87
N ASP A 123 -4.02 1.90 -8.89
CA ASP A 123 -4.40 2.56 -10.14
C ASP A 123 -5.40 3.69 -9.86
N ASP A 124 -5.17 4.85 -10.47
CA ASP A 124 -5.99 6.06 -10.40
C ASP A 124 -7.45 5.82 -10.81
N LYS A 125 -7.71 4.81 -11.64
CA LYS A 125 -9.08 4.42 -12.03
C LYS A 125 -9.92 3.89 -10.88
N PHE A 126 -9.28 3.42 -9.81
CA PHE A 126 -9.95 2.90 -8.63
C PHE A 126 -10.34 4.00 -7.64
N CYS A 127 -10.08 5.28 -7.94
CA CYS A 127 -10.53 6.39 -7.11
C CYS A 127 -12.04 6.55 -7.22
N SER A 128 -12.74 5.99 -6.23
CA SER A 128 -14.19 5.89 -6.18
C SER A 128 -14.86 7.26 -6.15
N THR A 129 -16.13 7.29 -6.54
CA THR A 129 -17.02 8.47 -6.44
C THR A 129 -17.13 9.02 -5.01
N ILE A 130 -16.66 8.28 -4.00
CA ILE A 130 -16.73 8.59 -2.56
C ILE A 130 -15.52 9.44 -2.11
N PHE A 131 -14.38 9.32 -2.79
CA PHE A 131 -13.17 10.08 -2.48
C PHE A 131 -12.56 10.60 -3.79
N PRO A 132 -12.85 11.85 -4.20
CA PRO A 132 -12.27 12.46 -5.40
C PRO A 132 -10.80 12.80 -5.13
N ALA A 133 -10.00 11.76 -5.08
CA ALA A 133 -8.58 11.83 -4.83
C ALA A 133 -7.83 11.13 -5.95
N GLY A 134 -6.60 11.57 -6.20
CA GLY A 134 -5.70 10.96 -7.18
C GLY A 134 -4.31 10.80 -6.58
N PHE A 135 -3.58 9.77 -7.01
CA PHE A 135 -2.18 9.65 -6.66
C PHE A 135 -1.38 10.65 -7.48
N LEU A 136 -0.65 11.54 -6.79
CA LEU A 136 0.27 12.47 -7.43
C LEU A 136 1.63 11.84 -7.71
N ASP A 137 2.05 10.98 -6.79
CA ASP A 137 3.31 10.26 -6.85
C ASP A 137 3.19 8.98 -6.03
N ILE A 138 3.84 7.93 -6.52
CA ILE A 138 3.95 6.67 -5.80
C ILE A 138 5.27 5.99 -6.15
N SER A 139 5.97 5.53 -5.14
CA SER A 139 7.23 4.82 -5.25
C SER A 139 7.15 3.49 -4.51
N TYR A 140 7.79 2.48 -5.09
CA TYR A 140 7.84 1.14 -4.57
C TYR A 140 9.31 0.74 -4.37
N GLU A 141 9.67 0.36 -3.15
CA GLU A 141 11.01 -0.12 -2.84
C GLU A 141 10.94 -1.57 -2.33
N PRO A 142 11.55 -2.55 -3.01
CA PRO A 142 11.51 -3.93 -2.55
C PRO A 142 12.24 -4.08 -1.21
N LYS A 143 11.60 -4.73 -0.25
CA LYS A 143 12.18 -5.13 1.03
C LYS A 143 12.08 -6.65 1.14
N TYR A 144 13.22 -7.28 1.31
CA TYR A 144 13.31 -8.71 1.55
C TYR A 144 13.60 -8.98 3.02
N ASN A 145 13.08 -10.09 3.54
CA ASN A 145 13.31 -10.57 4.90
C ASN A 145 12.95 -9.49 5.93
N TYR A 146 11.91 -8.71 5.66
CA TYR A 146 11.52 -7.54 6.44
C TYR A 146 10.99 -7.96 7.81
N LYS A 147 11.44 -7.25 8.86
CA LYS A 147 11.08 -7.42 10.28
C LYS A 147 11.44 -8.78 10.91
N ASP A 148 11.01 -9.92 10.35
CA ASP A 148 11.16 -11.27 10.93
C ASP A 148 11.66 -12.34 9.92
N GLN A 149 12.43 -11.95 8.89
CA GLN A 149 13.07 -12.85 7.90
C GLN A 149 12.14 -13.69 6.99
N THR A 150 10.83 -13.60 7.15
CA THR A 150 9.85 -14.36 6.36
C THR A 150 8.78 -13.47 5.73
N LEU A 151 9.04 -12.17 5.64
CA LEU A 151 8.13 -11.21 5.00
C LEU A 151 8.88 -10.50 3.89
N ASP A 152 8.47 -10.75 2.65
CA ASP A 152 8.99 -10.08 1.47
C ASP A 152 7.90 -9.17 0.90
N GLY A 153 8.29 -8.02 0.36
CA GLY A 153 7.31 -7.09 -0.19
C GLY A 153 7.90 -5.75 -0.61
N PHE A 154 7.07 -4.72 -0.59
CA PHE A 154 7.42 -3.38 -1.01
C PHE A 154 7.10 -2.36 0.08
N GLU A 155 8.07 -1.52 0.40
CA GLU A 155 7.79 -0.23 1.04
C GLU A 155 7.21 0.69 -0.02
N ILE A 156 6.06 1.28 0.29
CA ILE A 156 5.32 2.19 -0.58
C ILE A 156 5.35 3.56 0.06
N VAL A 157 5.84 4.55 -0.68
CA VAL A 157 5.75 5.96 -0.29
C VAL A 157 5.01 6.68 -1.40
N GLY A 158 3.96 7.41 -1.04
CA GLY A 158 3.15 8.12 -2.02
C GLY A 158 2.54 9.41 -1.49
N MET A 159 1.99 10.16 -2.43
CA MET A 159 1.24 11.37 -2.18
C MET A 159 -0.11 11.31 -2.89
N ILE A 160 -1.18 11.58 -2.15
CA ILE A 160 -2.55 11.63 -2.65
C ILE A 160 -3.02 13.08 -2.55
N ARG A 161 -3.67 13.58 -3.59
CA ARG A 161 -4.41 14.85 -3.55
C ARG A 161 -5.89 14.55 -3.44
N LYS A 162 -6.60 15.18 -2.51
CA LYS A 162 -8.06 15.13 -2.40
C LYS A 162 -8.62 16.54 -2.61
N ASP A 163 -9.40 16.73 -3.65
CA ASP A 163 -10.03 18.02 -3.94
C ASP A 163 -11.35 18.18 -3.18
N TYR A 164 -11.64 19.41 -2.74
CA TYR A 164 -12.94 19.80 -2.24
C TYR A 164 -13.72 20.46 -3.38
N LYS A 165 -14.91 19.93 -3.70
CA LYS A 165 -15.85 20.55 -4.62
C LYS A 165 -16.74 21.54 -3.88
#